data_AF-F8KUC3-F1
#
_entry.id   AF-F8KUC3-F1
#
_cell.length_a   1.000
_cell.length_b   1.000
_cell.length_c   1.000
_cell.angle_alpha   90.00
_cell.angle_beta   90.00
_cell.angle_gamma   90.00
#
_symmetry.space_group_name_H-M   'P 1'
#
loop_
_entity.id
_entity.type
_entity.pdbx_description
1 polymer ?
#
loop_
_entity_poly.entity_id
_entity_poly.type
_entity_poly.pdbx_seq_one_letter_code
_entity_poly.pdbx_strand_id
1 'polypeptide(L)'
;MWIDIPFVGASKRFMSANVQAAQKVLEEVYTPEQEQALKEFANHFGGGVKLNAQPTGLNNRMKAQFGEDSKIYKAYQSVEDIFRLTKQTEQQEAFIRAIRADESGTLLAFLIEAGNSSPKAHNTLKGILNKTTQNLEEQLQQLHLKPTDIKAIFEDLEKGTKESYADVTERIIPQVLGDLKTTLNPNQAKQIRQEFINQGLDLETQSFLKQIEHNIYNKEGVTFTQLNNALKTLNSHYKAVANPTLKDHIRKLSDNIIRNDIQEGISQLFKQLPQGLGSKYQELFNTALKDYATMKETLKIIDKGSLKLRDVARSEQRALDALIKYTQGQGAEGLDNLSRITKGLSPANREVLELNMLNRLFANSLEQLEGLKVFDSQAFFKHLDSLKAGTFKSQAAKDFIEIASAFNKLFNQDAKLAKALKSTTGEHVGSSIATSVWGAVQYQITKFAFALMVRTMPHIPFFKGI
;
A
#
# COMPACT_ATOMS: atom_id res chain seq x y z
N MET A 1 -34.58 -78.88 31.07
CA MET A 1 -33.52 -79.05 30.06
C MET A 1 -33.63 -77.87 29.11
N TRP A 2 -32.62 -77.00 29.09
CA TRP A 2 -32.52 -75.82 28.23
C TRP A 2 -32.04 -76.22 26.83
N ILE A 3 -32.38 -75.42 25.80
CA ILE A 3 -31.44 -74.76 24.86
C ILE A 3 -32.23 -73.80 23.93
N ASP A 4 -31.70 -72.58 23.80
CA ASP A 4 -32.07 -71.48 22.91
C ASP A 4 -31.22 -71.47 21.60
N ILE A 5 -31.87 -71.18 20.46
CA ILE A 5 -31.65 -70.14 19.39
C ILE A 5 -30.18 -69.87 18.91
N PRO A 6 -29.81 -69.61 17.60
CA PRO A 6 -30.51 -68.86 16.52
C PRO A 6 -30.31 -69.34 15.04
N PHE A 7 -31.14 -68.81 14.11
CA PHE A 7 -30.70 -68.47 12.75
C PHE A 7 -31.51 -67.30 12.16
N VAL A 8 -30.93 -66.09 12.19
CA VAL A 8 -31.31 -64.94 11.34
C VAL A 8 -30.09 -64.62 10.49
N GLY A 9 -29.99 -65.27 9.33
CA GLY A 9 -28.87 -65.16 8.40
C GLY A 9 -29.33 -64.63 7.06
N ALA A 10 -29.35 -63.30 6.88
CA ALA A 10 -29.51 -62.68 5.56
C ALA A 10 -28.95 -61.24 5.42
N SER A 11 -28.44 -60.59 6.48
CA SER A 11 -27.95 -59.20 6.41
C SER A 11 -26.42 -59.03 6.49
N LYS A 12 -25.64 -60.14 6.51
CA LYS A 12 -24.21 -60.12 6.87
C LYS A 12 -23.18 -60.14 5.72
N ARG A 13 -23.54 -59.85 4.47
CA ARG A 13 -22.57 -59.95 3.34
C ARG A 13 -22.39 -58.73 2.43
N PHE A 14 -22.69 -57.51 2.90
CA PHE A 14 -22.44 -56.28 2.13
C PHE A 14 -21.61 -55.20 2.84
N MET A 15 -20.77 -55.59 3.81
CA MET A 15 -19.77 -54.69 4.41
C MET A 15 -18.39 -55.12 3.93
N SER A 16 -17.92 -54.45 2.88
CA SER A 16 -16.62 -54.67 2.23
C SER A 16 -15.47 -54.07 3.05
N ALA A 17 -14.24 -54.40 2.63
CA ALA A 17 -12.93 -54.08 3.21
C ALA A 17 -12.68 -52.63 3.68
N ASN A 18 -13.57 -51.68 3.38
CA ASN A 18 -13.51 -50.29 3.84
C ASN A 18 -13.82 -50.12 5.34
N VAL A 19 -14.55 -51.05 5.97
CA VAL A 19 -14.82 -51.01 7.42
C VAL A 19 -13.57 -51.36 8.23
N GLN A 20 -12.73 -52.28 7.74
CA GLN A 20 -11.46 -52.64 8.38
C GLN A 20 -10.39 -51.55 8.21
N ALA A 21 -10.41 -50.80 7.10
CA ALA A 21 -9.54 -49.65 6.91
C ALA A 21 -9.97 -48.44 7.76
N ALA A 22 -11.28 -48.20 7.90
CA ALA A 22 -11.81 -47.19 8.82
C ALA A 22 -11.54 -47.56 10.29
N GLN A 23 -11.64 -48.84 10.67
CA GLN A 23 -11.27 -49.32 12.01
C GLN A 23 -9.77 -49.18 12.31
N LYS A 24 -8.88 -49.50 11.36
CA LYS A 24 -7.44 -49.28 11.54
C LYS A 24 -7.05 -47.81 11.71
N VAL A 25 -7.70 -46.90 10.98
CA VAL A 25 -7.47 -45.45 11.13
C VAL A 25 -8.06 -44.91 12.44
N LEU A 26 -9.14 -45.51 12.95
CA LEU A 26 -9.70 -45.20 14.27
C LEU A 26 -8.81 -45.74 15.40
N GLU A 27 -8.19 -46.91 15.24
CA GLU A 27 -7.27 -47.54 16.20
C GLU A 27 -5.90 -46.82 16.30
N GLU A 28 -5.44 -46.16 15.23
CA GLU A 28 -4.16 -45.41 15.22
C GLU A 28 -4.27 -43.97 15.78
N VAL A 29 -5.48 -43.42 15.89
CA VAL A 29 -5.70 -41.97 16.14
C VAL A 29 -6.35 -41.68 17.50
N TYR A 30 -7.04 -42.65 18.10
CA TYR A 30 -7.76 -42.47 19.36
C TYR A 30 -7.17 -43.33 20.48
N THR A 31 -7.15 -42.82 21.72
CA THR A 31 -6.86 -43.68 22.88
C THR A 31 -8.10 -44.52 23.21
N PRO A 32 -7.95 -45.70 23.85
CA PRO A 32 -9.07 -46.55 24.25
C PRO A 32 -10.13 -45.82 25.07
N GLU A 33 -9.73 -44.84 25.90
CA GLU A 33 -10.67 -44.02 26.67
C GLU A 33 -11.56 -43.12 25.77
N GLN A 34 -11.04 -42.64 24.64
CA GLN A 34 -11.77 -41.78 23.71
C GLN A 34 -12.77 -42.59 22.87
N GLU A 35 -12.43 -43.83 22.52
CA GLU A 35 -13.35 -44.77 21.86
C GLU A 35 -14.49 -45.21 22.80
N GLN A 36 -14.17 -45.38 24.09
CA GLN A 36 -15.16 -45.67 25.13
C GLN A 36 -16.12 -44.50 25.34
N ALA A 37 -15.60 -43.26 25.39
CA ALA A 37 -16.42 -42.06 25.47
C ALA A 37 -17.36 -41.90 24.26
N LEU A 38 -16.92 -42.28 23.06
CA LEU A 38 -17.71 -42.31 21.82
C LEU A 38 -18.86 -43.34 21.88
N LYS A 39 -18.60 -44.55 22.41
CA LYS A 39 -19.60 -45.62 22.58
C LYS A 39 -20.60 -45.32 23.69
N GLU A 40 -20.16 -44.79 24.82
CA GLU A 40 -21.04 -44.38 25.93
C GLU A 40 -21.92 -43.17 25.54
N PHE A 41 -21.38 -42.24 24.75
CA PHE A 41 -22.11 -41.08 24.24
C PHE A 41 -23.24 -41.45 23.26
N ALA A 42 -23.01 -42.42 22.36
CA ALA A 42 -24.04 -42.94 21.46
C ALA A 42 -25.19 -43.63 22.22
N ASN A 43 -24.89 -44.25 23.37
CA ASN A 43 -25.88 -44.92 24.22
C ASN A 43 -26.66 -43.95 25.14
N HIS A 44 -26.13 -42.76 25.43
CA HIS A 44 -26.74 -41.85 26.41
C HIS A 44 -27.79 -40.88 25.84
N PHE A 45 -27.91 -40.74 24.51
CA PHE A 45 -28.82 -39.76 23.88
C PHE A 45 -29.99 -40.37 23.11
N GLY A 46 -30.31 -41.64 23.40
CA GLY A 46 -31.55 -42.30 22.98
C GLY A 46 -32.74 -42.08 23.93
N GLY A 47 -32.89 -40.91 24.55
CA GLY A 47 -34.10 -40.64 25.36
C GLY A 47 -34.05 -39.41 26.27
N GLY A 48 -34.81 -38.38 25.90
CA GLY A 48 -35.63 -37.60 26.82
C GLY A 48 -35.00 -36.60 27.83
N VAL A 49 -35.32 -35.32 27.59
CA VAL A 49 -35.89 -34.35 28.57
C VAL A 49 -34.99 -33.25 29.20
N LYS A 50 -35.48 -32.02 28.95
CA LYS A 50 -35.49 -30.72 29.67
C LYS A 50 -34.29 -29.75 29.66
N LEU A 51 -34.59 -28.63 28.99
CA LEU A 51 -34.04 -27.29 29.08
C LEU A 51 -34.21 -26.70 30.49
N ASN A 52 -33.11 -26.51 31.21
CA ASN A 52 -32.91 -25.35 32.07
C ASN A 52 -31.41 -25.09 32.20
N ALA A 53 -31.04 -23.81 32.11
CA ALA A 53 -29.69 -23.32 31.98
C ALA A 53 -28.77 -23.74 33.14
N GLN A 54 -27.74 -24.53 32.83
CA GLN A 54 -26.56 -24.86 33.62
C GLN A 54 -25.40 -25.08 32.62
N PRO A 55 -24.12 -24.99 33.03
CA PRO A 55 -23.00 -25.38 32.18
C PRO A 55 -23.30 -26.75 31.59
N THR A 56 -23.34 -26.84 30.26
CA THR A 56 -23.69 -28.08 29.58
C THR A 56 -22.77 -29.20 30.07
N GLY A 57 -23.27 -30.43 30.19
CA GLY A 57 -22.41 -31.59 30.47
C GLY A 57 -21.26 -31.75 29.47
N LEU A 58 -21.38 -31.09 28.31
CA LEU A 58 -20.34 -30.96 27.30
C LEU A 58 -19.17 -30.06 27.74
N ASN A 59 -19.41 -28.93 28.41
CA ASN A 59 -18.35 -28.04 28.88
C ASN A 59 -17.44 -28.75 29.88
N ASN A 60 -18.02 -29.44 30.87
CA ASN A 60 -17.27 -30.24 31.84
C ASN A 60 -16.50 -31.40 31.20
N ARG A 61 -17.02 -32.00 30.11
CA ARG A 61 -16.34 -33.07 29.36
C ARG A 61 -15.19 -32.54 28.50
N MET A 62 -15.38 -31.42 27.80
CA MET A 62 -14.31 -30.76 27.05
C MET A 62 -13.19 -30.29 28.00
N LYS A 63 -13.56 -29.79 29.20
CA LYS A 63 -12.62 -29.43 30.27
C LYS A 63 -11.82 -30.64 30.76
N ALA A 64 -12.49 -31.76 31.00
CA ALA A 64 -11.86 -32.99 31.48
C ALA A 64 -10.94 -33.65 30.43
N GLN A 65 -11.33 -33.59 29.15
CA GLN A 65 -10.63 -34.29 28.07
C GLN A 65 -9.41 -33.55 27.53
N PHE A 66 -9.48 -32.22 27.46
CA PHE A 66 -8.38 -31.41 26.93
C PHE A 66 -7.63 -30.64 28.03
N GLY A 67 -8.19 -30.54 29.23
CA GLY A 67 -7.66 -29.73 30.32
C GLY A 67 -8.10 -28.27 30.23
N GLU A 68 -8.35 -27.66 31.40
CA GLU A 68 -8.85 -26.28 31.56
C GLU A 68 -7.95 -25.23 30.89
N ASP A 69 -6.65 -25.50 30.83
CA ASP A 69 -5.68 -24.58 30.23
C ASP A 69 -5.41 -24.78 28.75
N SER A 70 -5.98 -25.82 28.13
CA SER A 70 -5.70 -26.13 26.74
C SER A 70 -6.29 -25.09 25.78
N LYS A 71 -5.55 -24.84 24.69
CA LYS A 71 -5.96 -23.93 23.62
C LYS A 71 -7.28 -24.38 22.95
N ILE A 72 -7.50 -25.70 22.86
CA ILE A 72 -8.73 -26.29 22.29
C ILE A 72 -9.93 -26.06 23.21
N TYR A 73 -9.78 -26.28 24.53
CA TYR A 73 -10.85 -26.02 25.49
C TYR A 73 -11.19 -24.54 25.59
N LYS A 74 -10.18 -23.65 25.63
CA LYS A 74 -10.38 -22.19 25.63
C LYS A 74 -11.07 -21.71 24.35
N ALA A 75 -10.73 -22.28 23.19
CA ALA A 75 -11.43 -21.99 21.93
C ALA A 75 -12.89 -22.48 21.96
N TYR A 76 -13.13 -23.70 22.46
CA TYR A 76 -14.49 -24.23 22.67
C TYR A 76 -15.31 -23.35 23.62
N GLN A 77 -14.75 -22.95 24.78
CA GLN A 77 -15.41 -22.06 25.73
C GLN A 77 -15.75 -20.71 25.11
N SER A 78 -14.81 -20.12 24.39
CA SER A 78 -15.03 -18.83 23.71
C SER A 78 -16.22 -18.94 22.75
N VAL A 79 -16.29 -20.01 21.97
CA VAL A 79 -17.39 -20.27 21.04
C VAL A 79 -18.70 -20.54 21.78
N GLU A 80 -18.70 -21.35 22.85
CA GLU A 80 -19.88 -21.62 23.69
C GLU A 80 -20.43 -20.34 24.34
N ASP A 81 -19.55 -19.49 24.90
CA ASP A 81 -19.92 -18.23 25.56
C ASP A 81 -20.50 -17.23 24.58
N ILE A 82 -19.95 -17.15 23.36
CA ILE A 82 -20.53 -16.36 22.28
C ILE A 82 -21.93 -16.86 21.92
N PHE A 83 -22.13 -18.18 21.86
CA PHE A 83 -23.44 -18.77 21.56
C PHE A 83 -24.46 -18.64 22.70
N ARG A 84 -24.04 -18.28 23.91
CA ARG A 84 -24.92 -17.99 25.05
C ARG A 84 -25.47 -16.56 25.06
N LEU A 85 -24.89 -15.65 24.27
CA LEU A 85 -25.42 -14.28 24.13
C LEU A 85 -26.85 -14.34 23.56
N THR A 86 -27.75 -13.49 24.05
CA THR A 86 -29.18 -13.59 23.70
C THR A 86 -29.57 -12.72 22.50
N LYS A 87 -28.76 -11.70 22.15
CA LYS A 87 -29.00 -10.84 20.98
C LYS A 87 -28.13 -11.25 19.80
N GLN A 88 -28.76 -11.30 18.62
CA GLN A 88 -28.14 -11.71 17.38
C GLN A 88 -26.95 -10.82 16.95
N THR A 89 -27.05 -9.51 17.17
CA THR A 89 -25.98 -8.54 16.87
C THR A 89 -24.79 -8.69 17.83
N GLU A 90 -25.05 -8.95 19.11
CA GLU A 90 -24.02 -9.17 20.14
C GLU A 90 -23.31 -10.52 19.92
N GLN A 91 -24.05 -11.57 19.54
CA GLN A 91 -23.50 -12.85 19.09
C GLN A 91 -22.55 -12.66 17.90
N GLN A 92 -22.98 -11.93 16.87
CA GLN A 92 -22.16 -11.66 15.69
C GLN A 92 -20.88 -10.90 16.03
N GLU A 93 -20.98 -9.87 16.87
CA GLU A 93 -19.85 -9.03 17.26
C GLU A 93 -18.85 -9.79 18.15
N ALA A 94 -19.34 -10.58 19.11
CA ALA A 94 -18.50 -11.39 19.99
C ALA A 94 -17.81 -12.53 19.23
N PHE A 95 -18.52 -13.19 18.31
CA PHE A 95 -17.97 -14.23 17.43
C PHE A 95 -16.80 -13.68 16.62
N ILE A 96 -17.04 -12.57 15.94
CA ILE A 96 -16.06 -11.83 15.16
C ILE A 96 -14.82 -11.47 16.01
N ARG A 97 -15.00 -10.90 17.21
CA ARG A 97 -13.87 -10.52 18.08
C ARG A 97 -13.04 -11.73 18.53
N ALA A 98 -13.68 -12.84 18.92
CA ALA A 98 -12.97 -14.02 19.41
C ALA A 98 -12.17 -14.75 18.31
N ILE A 99 -12.72 -14.79 17.10
CA ILE A 99 -12.07 -15.39 15.93
C ILE A 99 -10.85 -14.58 15.50
N ARG A 100 -10.99 -13.26 15.50
CA ARG A 100 -9.97 -12.39 14.92
C ARG A 100 -8.86 -11.98 15.91
N ALA A 101 -9.05 -12.22 17.21
CA ALA A 101 -7.99 -12.14 18.23
C ALA A 101 -7.22 -13.47 18.42
N ASP A 102 -7.62 -14.57 17.77
CA ASP A 102 -6.99 -15.87 17.94
C ASP A 102 -5.70 -16.00 17.11
N GLU A 103 -4.58 -15.62 17.70
CA GLU A 103 -3.23 -15.83 17.14
C GLU A 103 -2.85 -17.33 17.02
N SER A 104 -3.58 -18.24 17.67
CA SER A 104 -3.28 -19.68 17.64
C SER A 104 -3.84 -20.41 16.41
N GLY A 105 -4.78 -19.79 15.68
CA GLY A 105 -5.43 -20.36 14.49
C GLY A 105 -6.43 -21.49 14.77
N THR A 106 -6.76 -21.74 16.04
CA THR A 106 -7.63 -22.84 16.47
C THR A 106 -9.11 -22.52 16.21
N LEU A 107 -9.57 -21.30 16.53
CA LEU A 107 -10.92 -20.81 16.21
C LEU A 107 -11.14 -20.69 14.69
N LEU A 108 -10.09 -20.37 13.94
CA LEU A 108 -10.13 -20.30 12.48
C LEU A 108 -10.50 -21.67 11.89
N ALA A 109 -9.93 -22.77 12.40
CA ALA A 109 -10.23 -24.12 11.95
C ALA A 109 -11.69 -24.52 12.21
N PHE A 110 -12.24 -24.17 13.39
CA PHE A 110 -13.66 -24.41 13.72
C PHE A 110 -14.60 -23.69 12.75
N LEU A 111 -14.28 -22.46 12.35
CA LEU A 111 -15.08 -21.70 11.39
C LEU A 111 -15.03 -22.25 9.98
N ILE A 112 -13.85 -22.65 9.53
CA ILE A 112 -13.69 -23.23 8.21
C ILE A 112 -14.51 -24.51 8.12
N GLU A 113 -14.49 -25.35 9.16
CA GLU A 113 -15.32 -26.55 9.23
C GLU A 113 -16.82 -26.20 9.27
N ALA A 114 -17.23 -25.21 10.08
CA ALA A 114 -18.62 -24.75 10.13
C ALA A 114 -19.10 -24.18 8.78
N GLY A 115 -18.27 -23.36 8.12
CA GLY A 115 -18.55 -22.76 6.82
C GLY A 115 -18.59 -23.78 5.69
N ASN A 116 -17.69 -24.77 5.70
CA ASN A 116 -17.65 -25.81 4.66
C ASN A 116 -18.71 -26.91 4.85
N SER A 117 -19.25 -27.07 6.06
CA SER A 117 -20.28 -28.08 6.36
C SER A 117 -21.72 -27.56 6.20
N SER A 118 -21.92 -26.25 6.04
CA SER A 118 -23.27 -25.65 5.91
C SER A 118 -23.28 -24.48 4.92
N PRO A 119 -24.11 -24.54 3.84
CA PRO A 119 -24.28 -23.43 2.90
C PRO A 119 -24.72 -22.11 3.56
N LYS A 120 -25.49 -22.18 4.64
CA LYS A 120 -25.94 -21.00 5.37
C LYS A 120 -24.83 -20.38 6.23
N ALA A 121 -24.01 -21.21 6.87
CA ALA A 121 -22.82 -20.74 7.59
C ALA A 121 -21.80 -20.15 6.61
N HIS A 122 -21.58 -20.80 5.47
CA HIS A 122 -20.78 -20.30 4.36
C HIS A 122 -21.21 -18.89 3.94
N ASN A 123 -22.50 -18.71 3.60
CA ASN A 123 -23.04 -17.42 3.16
C ASN A 123 -22.99 -16.35 4.26
N THR A 124 -23.17 -16.73 5.52
CA THR A 124 -23.07 -15.80 6.66
C THR A 124 -21.63 -15.31 6.85
N LEU A 125 -20.64 -16.21 6.84
CA LEU A 125 -19.22 -15.86 6.95
C LEU A 125 -18.79 -14.99 5.77
N LYS A 126 -19.22 -15.33 4.56
CA LYS A 126 -19.01 -14.52 3.36
C LYS A 126 -19.60 -13.11 3.50
N GLY A 127 -20.81 -12.98 4.03
CA GLY A 127 -21.45 -11.69 4.30
C GLY A 127 -20.68 -10.84 5.33
N ILE A 128 -20.19 -11.46 6.40
CA ILE A 128 -19.38 -10.79 7.43
C ILE A 128 -18.08 -10.25 6.84
N LEU A 129 -17.34 -11.09 6.11
CA LEU A 129 -16.06 -10.74 5.50
C LEU A 129 -16.18 -9.60 4.48
N ASN A 130 -17.23 -9.64 3.66
CA ASN A 130 -17.57 -8.55 2.74
C ASN A 130 -17.88 -7.27 3.50
N LYS A 131 -18.73 -7.34 4.54
CA LYS A 131 -19.16 -6.14 5.27
C LYS A 131 -18.01 -5.50 6.04
N THR A 132 -17.08 -6.27 6.58
CA THR A 132 -15.92 -5.70 7.30
C THR A 132 -14.95 -5.02 6.37
N THR A 133 -14.70 -5.59 5.19
CA THR A 133 -13.93 -4.92 4.13
C THR A 133 -14.64 -3.67 3.64
N GLN A 134 -15.95 -3.73 3.42
CA GLN A 134 -16.75 -2.57 3.01
C GLN A 134 -16.71 -1.43 4.04
N ASN A 135 -16.86 -1.73 5.33
CA ASN A 135 -16.78 -0.72 6.38
C ASN A 135 -15.41 -0.04 6.43
N LEU A 136 -14.32 -0.81 6.20
CA LEU A 136 -12.99 -0.23 6.07
C LEU A 136 -12.90 0.70 4.85
N GLU A 137 -13.43 0.29 3.70
CA GLU A 137 -13.47 1.14 2.50
C GLU A 137 -14.24 2.44 2.75
N GLU A 138 -15.39 2.37 3.43
CA GLU A 138 -16.19 3.53 3.82
C GLU A 138 -15.41 4.47 4.77
N GLN A 139 -14.66 3.94 5.74
CA GLN A 139 -13.80 4.73 6.63
C GLN A 139 -12.64 5.40 5.88
N LEU A 140 -11.97 4.67 4.99
CA LEU A 140 -10.85 5.22 4.20
C LEU A 140 -11.32 6.29 3.22
N GLN A 141 -12.54 6.18 2.66
CA GLN A 141 -13.14 7.20 1.80
C GLN A 141 -13.38 8.53 2.52
N GLN A 142 -13.57 8.54 3.85
CA GLN A 142 -13.74 9.76 4.64
C GLN A 142 -12.49 10.63 4.69
N LEU A 143 -11.31 10.08 4.36
CA LEU A 143 -10.07 10.85 4.24
C LEU A 143 -10.04 11.77 3.01
N HIS A 144 -11.18 11.96 2.33
CA HIS A 144 -11.32 12.73 1.11
C HIS A 144 -10.22 12.38 0.11
N LEU A 145 -10.09 11.08 -0.17
CA LEU A 145 -9.25 10.55 -1.24
C LEU A 145 -9.72 11.20 -2.54
N LYS A 146 -9.24 12.42 -2.85
CA LYS A 146 -9.53 13.07 -4.11
C LYS A 146 -8.86 12.18 -5.15
N PRO A 147 -9.61 11.55 -6.06
CA PRO A 147 -9.04 10.85 -7.18
C PRO A 147 -8.53 11.91 -8.17
N THR A 148 -7.60 12.76 -7.72
CA THR A 148 -6.89 13.64 -8.61
C THR A 148 -5.81 12.81 -9.26
N ASP A 149 -5.83 12.79 -10.58
CA ASP A 149 -4.83 12.15 -11.43
C ASP A 149 -3.43 12.62 -11.03
N ILE A 150 -2.52 11.68 -10.79
CA ILE A 150 -1.11 11.96 -10.47
C ILE A 150 -0.46 12.81 -11.56
N LYS A 151 -0.93 12.72 -12.81
CA LYS A 151 -0.51 13.63 -13.88
C LYS A 151 -0.78 15.08 -13.51
N ALA A 152 -1.98 15.39 -13.00
CA ALA A 152 -2.38 16.74 -12.64
C ALA A 152 -1.51 17.31 -11.51
N ILE A 153 -1.10 16.48 -10.53
CA ILE A 153 -0.18 16.89 -9.45
C ILE A 153 1.11 17.50 -10.01
N PHE A 154 1.69 16.86 -11.02
CA PHE A 154 2.96 17.29 -11.61
C PHE A 154 2.79 18.32 -12.73
N GLU A 155 1.60 18.43 -13.33
CA GLU A 155 1.22 19.56 -14.20
C GLU A 155 1.05 20.84 -13.38
N ASP A 156 0.43 20.77 -12.20
CA ASP A 156 0.29 21.89 -11.27
C ASP A 156 1.66 22.35 -10.75
N LEU A 157 2.56 21.42 -10.45
CA LEU A 157 3.97 21.73 -10.16
C LEU A 157 4.60 22.51 -11.31
N GLU A 158 4.50 22.00 -12.54
CA GLU A 158 5.14 22.63 -13.69
C GLU A 158 4.57 24.02 -13.96
N LYS A 159 3.25 24.16 -13.95
CA LYS A 159 2.55 25.40 -14.23
C LYS A 159 2.81 26.42 -13.12
N GLY A 160 2.57 26.06 -11.87
CA GLY A 160 2.72 26.97 -10.73
C GLY A 160 4.16 27.46 -10.55
N THR A 161 5.16 26.58 -10.74
CA THR A 161 6.56 27.00 -10.66
C THR A 161 6.97 27.89 -11.84
N LYS A 162 6.48 27.62 -13.06
CA LYS A 162 6.73 28.50 -14.22
C LYS A 162 6.12 29.88 -14.03
N GLU A 163 4.87 29.94 -13.59
CA GLU A 163 4.15 31.20 -13.33
C GLU A 163 4.86 32.01 -12.25
N SER A 164 5.21 31.38 -11.11
CA SER A 164 5.95 32.06 -10.03
C SER A 164 7.32 32.56 -10.49
N TYR A 165 8.05 31.76 -11.28
CA TYR A 165 9.34 32.16 -11.83
C TYR A 165 9.22 33.33 -12.82
N ALA A 166 8.21 33.32 -13.68
CA ALA A 166 7.95 34.41 -14.61
C ALA A 166 7.56 35.69 -13.85
N ASP A 167 6.69 35.58 -12.84
CA ASP A 167 6.27 36.71 -12.01
C ASP A 167 7.45 37.39 -11.32
N VAL A 168 8.35 36.60 -10.73
CA VAL A 168 9.58 37.10 -10.10
C VAL A 168 10.52 37.75 -11.12
N THR A 169 10.79 37.07 -12.25
CA THR A 169 11.87 37.46 -13.17
C THR A 169 11.46 38.42 -14.29
N GLU A 170 10.16 38.59 -14.54
CA GLU A 170 9.65 39.42 -15.64
C GLU A 170 8.80 40.58 -15.14
N ARG A 171 8.27 40.52 -13.90
CA ARG A 171 7.50 41.61 -13.30
C ARG A 171 8.17 42.19 -12.06
N ILE A 172 8.33 41.41 -10.99
CA ILE A 172 8.74 41.94 -9.67
C ILE A 172 10.14 42.53 -9.71
N ILE A 173 11.16 41.75 -10.10
CA ILE A 173 12.55 42.21 -10.08
C ILE A 173 12.79 43.36 -11.08
N PRO A 174 12.32 43.29 -12.35
CA PRO A 174 12.44 44.42 -13.27
C PRO A 174 11.80 45.71 -12.74
N GLN A 175 10.62 45.62 -12.11
CA GLN A 175 9.96 46.79 -11.55
C GLN A 175 10.76 47.44 -10.42
N VAL A 176 11.44 46.63 -9.60
CA VAL A 176 12.23 47.11 -8.45
C VAL A 176 13.57 47.68 -8.89
N LEU A 177 14.25 47.02 -9.83
CA LEU A 177 15.55 47.48 -10.32
C LEU A 177 15.42 48.61 -11.33
N GLY A 178 14.28 48.75 -12.02
CA GLY A 178 14.08 49.76 -13.05
C GLY A 178 15.19 49.72 -14.11
N ASP A 179 15.76 50.90 -14.41
CA ASP A 179 16.82 51.06 -15.40
C ASP A 179 18.24 50.90 -14.83
N LEU A 180 18.39 50.39 -13.59
CA LEU A 180 19.71 50.15 -13.01
C LEU A 180 20.54 49.23 -13.92
N LYS A 181 21.81 49.60 -14.09
CA LYS A 181 22.78 48.88 -14.89
C LYS A 181 23.97 48.46 -14.04
N THR A 182 24.62 47.38 -14.47
CA THR A 182 25.93 47.00 -13.97
C THR A 182 26.90 46.78 -15.13
N THR A 183 28.19 46.85 -14.86
CA THR A 183 29.23 46.58 -15.86
C THR A 183 30.10 45.43 -15.38
N LEU A 184 30.03 44.30 -16.08
CA LEU A 184 30.93 43.16 -15.90
C LEU A 184 32.25 43.39 -16.65
N ASN A 185 33.31 42.66 -16.31
CA ASN A 185 34.65 42.84 -16.89
C ASN A 185 34.61 42.81 -18.44
N PRO A 186 34.76 43.96 -19.14
CA PRO A 186 34.60 44.00 -20.59
C PRO A 186 35.74 43.30 -21.35
N ASN A 187 36.85 42.98 -20.67
CA ASN A 187 37.94 42.23 -21.27
C ASN A 187 37.63 40.72 -21.37
N GLN A 188 36.65 40.21 -20.61
CA GLN A 188 36.26 38.81 -20.65
C GLN A 188 35.75 38.41 -22.05
N ALA A 189 34.88 39.22 -22.65
CA ALA A 189 34.40 38.98 -24.02
C ALA A 189 35.54 38.98 -25.06
N LYS A 190 36.53 39.87 -24.90
CA LYS A 190 37.71 39.90 -25.76
C LYS A 190 38.55 38.63 -25.64
N GLN A 191 38.74 38.13 -24.42
CA GLN A 191 39.47 36.88 -24.18
C GLN A 191 38.75 35.68 -24.81
N ILE A 192 37.43 35.57 -24.63
CA ILE A 192 36.61 34.52 -25.24
C ILE A 192 36.70 34.56 -26.77
N ARG A 193 36.61 35.76 -27.36
CA ARG A 193 36.76 35.95 -28.81
C ARG A 193 38.14 35.49 -29.29
N GLN A 194 39.21 35.87 -28.60
CA GLN A 194 40.57 35.44 -28.98
C GLN A 194 40.75 33.93 -28.85
N GLU A 195 40.14 33.29 -27.85
CA GLU A 195 40.14 31.84 -27.71
C GLU A 195 39.50 31.15 -28.93
N PHE A 196 38.35 31.64 -29.40
CA PHE A 196 37.73 31.10 -30.62
C PHE A 196 38.55 31.36 -31.89
N ILE A 197 39.16 32.55 -32.03
CA ILE A 197 40.05 32.86 -33.16
C ILE A 197 41.24 31.89 -33.19
N ASN A 198 41.90 31.67 -32.05
CA ASN A 198 43.05 30.77 -31.96
C ASN A 198 42.71 29.30 -32.28
N GLN A 199 41.45 28.91 -32.09
CA GLN A 199 40.94 27.58 -32.43
C GLN A 199 40.38 27.49 -33.85
N GLY A 200 40.39 28.59 -34.62
CA GLY A 200 39.82 28.64 -35.97
C GLY A 200 38.29 28.62 -36.01
N LEU A 201 37.62 28.99 -34.91
CA LEU A 201 36.16 28.88 -34.72
C LEU A 201 35.43 30.24 -34.81
N ASP A 202 36.11 31.31 -35.21
CA ASP A 202 35.56 32.68 -35.20
C ASP A 202 34.27 32.82 -36.02
N LEU A 203 34.25 32.30 -37.25
CA LEU A 203 33.07 32.38 -38.14
C LEU A 203 31.85 31.66 -37.55
N GLU A 204 32.04 30.48 -36.98
CA GLU A 204 30.96 29.67 -36.40
C GLU A 204 30.44 30.25 -35.07
N THR A 205 31.22 31.11 -34.41
CA THR A 205 30.90 31.65 -33.08
C THR A 205 30.43 33.10 -33.09
N GLN A 206 30.41 33.78 -34.24
CA GLN A 206 30.05 35.20 -34.33
C GLN A 206 28.71 35.53 -33.69
N SER A 207 27.67 34.71 -33.93
CA SER A 207 26.35 34.94 -33.35
C SER A 207 26.38 34.82 -31.83
N PHE A 208 27.14 33.87 -31.29
CA PHE A 208 27.28 33.68 -29.85
C PHE A 208 28.07 34.84 -29.22
N LEU A 209 29.19 35.23 -29.85
CA LEU A 209 30.03 36.35 -29.41
C LEU A 209 29.26 37.68 -29.37
N LYS A 210 28.48 38.00 -30.40
CA LYS A 210 27.63 39.21 -30.42
C LYS A 210 26.63 39.20 -29.27
N GLN A 211 26.03 38.05 -28.96
CA GLN A 211 25.05 37.92 -27.88
C GLN A 211 25.68 38.17 -26.51
N ILE A 212 26.84 37.57 -26.22
CA ILE A 212 27.51 37.77 -24.92
C ILE A 212 28.10 39.17 -24.79
N GLU A 213 28.60 39.77 -25.87
CA GLU A 213 29.10 41.14 -25.88
C GLU A 213 27.98 42.16 -25.60
N HIS A 214 26.81 41.97 -26.22
CA HIS A 214 25.70 42.91 -26.07
C HIS A 214 24.92 42.76 -24.76
N ASN A 215 24.69 41.51 -24.32
CA ASN A 215 23.79 41.23 -23.19
C ASN A 215 24.49 40.99 -21.86
N ILE A 216 25.82 40.80 -21.86
CA ILE A 216 26.58 40.44 -20.65
C ILE A 216 27.74 41.41 -20.43
N TYR A 217 28.63 41.55 -21.41
CA TYR A 217 29.88 42.30 -21.29
C TYR A 217 29.83 43.69 -21.95
N ASN A 218 28.65 44.31 -22.02
CA ASN A 218 28.49 45.62 -22.63
C ASN A 218 29.16 46.70 -21.77
N LYS A 219 30.04 47.50 -22.39
CA LYS A 219 30.76 48.60 -21.72
C LYS A 219 29.85 49.74 -21.25
N GLU A 220 28.69 49.91 -21.88
CA GLU A 220 27.68 50.89 -21.48
C GLU A 220 26.81 50.39 -20.31
N GLY A 221 27.11 49.20 -19.80
CA GLY A 221 26.37 48.52 -18.75
C GLY A 221 25.18 47.72 -19.29
N VAL A 222 24.76 46.75 -18.48
CA VAL A 222 23.66 45.82 -18.77
C VAL A 222 22.63 45.85 -17.64
N THR A 223 21.37 45.75 -18.02
CA THR A 223 20.21 45.69 -17.10
C THR A 223 19.97 44.27 -16.61
N PHE A 224 19.12 44.13 -15.58
CA PHE A 224 18.66 42.82 -15.12
C PHE A 224 18.00 42.01 -16.24
N THR A 225 17.15 42.64 -17.06
CA THR A 225 16.45 41.97 -18.16
C THR A 225 17.42 41.39 -19.17
N GLN A 226 18.49 42.12 -19.52
CA GLN A 226 19.53 41.61 -20.42
C GLN A 226 20.26 40.40 -19.83
N LEU A 227 20.68 40.48 -18.56
CA LEU A 227 21.37 39.39 -17.86
C LEU A 227 20.47 38.16 -17.67
N ASN A 228 19.20 38.35 -17.30
CA ASN A 228 18.23 37.28 -17.11
C ASN A 228 17.88 36.59 -18.44
N ASN A 229 17.71 37.36 -19.52
CA ASN A 229 17.48 36.78 -20.84
C ASN A 229 18.69 35.99 -21.32
N ALA A 230 19.91 36.52 -21.13
CA ALA A 230 21.14 35.79 -21.44
C ALA A 230 21.23 34.47 -20.65
N LEU A 231 20.82 34.46 -19.38
CA LEU A 231 20.77 33.24 -18.57
C LEU A 231 19.77 32.21 -19.12
N LYS A 232 18.56 32.66 -19.49
CA LYS A 232 17.50 31.82 -20.06
C LYS A 232 17.92 31.19 -21.39
N THR A 233 18.60 31.94 -22.25
CA THR A 233 19.02 31.47 -23.58
C THR A 233 20.38 30.79 -23.59
N LEU A 234 21.15 30.86 -22.49
CA LEU A 234 22.52 30.35 -22.43
C LEU A 234 22.66 28.92 -22.96
N ASN A 235 21.75 28.05 -22.52
CA ASN A 235 21.77 26.64 -22.92
C ASN A 235 21.27 26.38 -24.34
N SER A 236 20.53 27.32 -24.94
CA SER A 236 20.07 27.21 -26.33
C SER A 236 21.22 27.37 -27.31
N HIS A 237 22.20 28.21 -26.97
CA HIS A 237 23.32 28.55 -27.85
C HIS A 237 24.18 27.33 -28.20
N TYR A 238 24.46 26.42 -27.26
CA TYR A 238 25.23 25.21 -27.58
C TYR A 238 24.35 24.03 -28.02
N LYS A 239 23.03 24.04 -27.78
CA LYS A 239 22.13 22.98 -28.27
C LYS A 239 21.93 23.03 -29.78
N ALA A 240 21.99 24.23 -30.38
CA ALA A 240 21.83 24.47 -31.81
C ALA A 240 23.12 24.24 -32.62
N VAL A 241 24.27 24.05 -31.95
CA VAL A 241 25.56 23.87 -32.61
C VAL A 241 25.69 22.42 -33.11
N ALA A 242 25.86 22.27 -34.43
CA ALA A 242 26.01 20.97 -35.09
C ALA A 242 27.38 20.32 -34.79
N ASN A 243 28.45 21.12 -34.72
CA ASN A 243 29.81 20.65 -34.45
C ASN A 243 29.96 20.21 -32.98
N PRO A 244 30.25 18.91 -32.69
CA PRO A 244 30.34 18.40 -31.32
C PRO A 244 31.42 19.06 -30.47
N THR A 245 32.59 19.34 -31.05
CA THR A 245 33.73 19.95 -30.35
C THR A 245 33.41 21.39 -29.96
N LEU A 246 32.88 22.18 -30.90
CA LEU A 246 32.46 23.55 -30.63
C LEU A 246 31.32 23.59 -29.61
N LYS A 247 30.36 22.68 -29.72
CA LYS A 247 29.27 22.52 -28.77
C LYS A 247 29.79 22.27 -27.35
N ASP A 248 30.74 21.36 -27.18
CA ASP A 248 31.31 21.07 -25.87
C ASP A 248 32.14 22.25 -25.31
N HIS A 249 32.83 22.98 -26.18
CA HIS A 249 33.58 24.16 -25.78
C HIS A 249 32.66 25.30 -25.32
N ILE A 250 31.64 25.66 -26.11
CA ILE A 250 30.62 26.66 -25.72
C ILE A 250 29.90 26.22 -24.44
N ARG A 251 29.59 24.93 -24.29
CA ARG A 251 28.97 24.38 -23.08
C ARG A 251 29.85 24.60 -21.84
N LYS A 252 31.14 24.25 -21.90
CA LYS A 252 32.09 24.46 -20.79
C LYS A 252 32.22 25.94 -20.44
N LEU A 253 32.35 26.80 -21.44
CA LEU A 253 32.40 28.25 -21.25
C LEU A 253 31.13 28.78 -20.57
N SER A 254 29.98 28.32 -21.03
CA SER A 254 28.66 28.68 -20.49
C SER A 254 28.51 28.25 -19.03
N ASP A 255 28.90 27.01 -18.72
CA ASP A 255 28.73 26.43 -17.38
C ASP A 255 29.72 27.00 -16.35
N ASN A 256 30.96 27.32 -16.75
CA ASN A 256 32.03 27.67 -15.82
C ASN A 256 32.33 29.17 -15.72
N ILE A 257 32.06 29.94 -16.77
CA ILE A 257 32.42 31.36 -16.85
C ILE A 257 31.15 32.20 -16.94
N ILE A 258 30.44 32.09 -18.05
CA ILE A 258 29.36 33.03 -18.38
C ILE A 258 28.23 32.99 -17.34
N ARG A 259 27.84 31.80 -16.87
CA ARG A 259 26.78 31.69 -15.84
C ARG A 259 27.18 32.40 -14.54
N ASN A 260 28.44 32.28 -14.14
CA ASN A 260 28.96 32.92 -12.93
C ASN A 260 29.00 34.45 -13.09
N ASP A 261 29.47 34.93 -14.23
CA ASP A 261 29.52 36.37 -14.53
C ASP A 261 28.11 36.98 -14.58
N ILE A 262 27.13 36.29 -15.18
CA ILE A 262 25.72 36.72 -15.15
C ILE A 262 25.21 36.81 -13.71
N GLN A 263 25.46 35.79 -12.89
CA GLN A 263 25.04 35.79 -11.48
C GLN A 263 25.70 36.89 -10.67
N GLU A 264 26.98 37.17 -10.93
CA GLU A 264 27.69 38.29 -10.34
C GLU A 264 27.05 39.62 -10.74
N GLY A 265 26.75 39.80 -12.02
CA GLY A 265 26.11 41.03 -12.52
C GLY A 265 24.74 41.26 -11.87
N ILE A 266 23.92 40.22 -11.77
CA ILE A 266 22.63 40.29 -11.08
C ILE A 266 22.82 40.63 -9.58
N SER A 267 23.81 40.03 -8.93
CA SER A 267 24.17 40.34 -7.53
C SER A 267 24.62 41.79 -7.35
N GLN A 268 25.42 42.32 -8.28
CA GLN A 268 25.85 43.73 -8.29
C GLN A 268 24.66 44.69 -8.44
N LEU A 269 23.66 44.35 -9.26
CA LEU A 269 22.43 45.15 -9.38
C LEU A 269 21.66 45.19 -8.05
N PHE A 270 21.50 44.06 -7.35
CA PHE A 270 20.83 44.05 -6.05
C PHE A 270 21.59 44.84 -4.97
N LYS A 271 22.92 44.90 -5.03
CA LYS A 271 23.74 45.72 -4.11
C LYS A 271 23.54 47.23 -4.28
N GLN A 272 23.00 47.67 -5.43
CA GLN A 272 22.68 49.08 -5.66
C GLN A 272 21.35 49.50 -5.00
N LEU A 273 20.52 48.54 -4.57
CA LEU A 273 19.30 48.82 -3.83
C LEU A 273 19.61 49.20 -2.36
N PRO A 274 18.68 49.89 -1.66
CA PRO A 274 18.85 50.20 -0.25
C PRO A 274 19.13 48.96 0.61
N GLN A 275 19.91 49.16 1.68
CA GLN A 275 20.33 48.09 2.58
C GLN A 275 19.13 47.30 3.12
N GLY A 276 19.18 45.98 3.02
CA GLY A 276 18.10 45.07 3.42
C GLY A 276 17.02 44.83 2.36
N LEU A 277 16.83 45.72 1.37
CA LEU A 277 15.97 45.45 0.22
C LEU A 277 16.70 44.59 -0.82
N GLY A 278 17.96 44.93 -1.12
CA GLY A 278 18.79 44.16 -2.07
C GLY A 278 18.88 42.68 -1.73
N SER A 279 19.13 42.35 -0.46
CA SER A 279 19.21 40.97 0.01
C SER A 279 17.89 40.21 -0.12
N LYS A 280 16.75 40.86 0.14
CA LYS A 280 15.41 40.24 0.01
C LYS A 280 15.09 39.87 -1.43
N TYR A 281 15.35 40.77 -2.38
CA TYR A 281 15.09 40.50 -3.79
C TYR A 281 16.10 39.50 -4.39
N GLN A 282 17.34 39.51 -3.91
CA GLN A 282 18.32 38.49 -4.26
C GLN A 282 17.90 37.11 -3.75
N GLU A 283 17.41 37.01 -2.52
CA GLU A 283 16.87 35.76 -1.96
C GLU A 283 15.64 35.27 -2.74
N LEU A 284 14.71 36.17 -3.07
CA LEU A 284 13.54 35.86 -3.91
C LEU A 284 13.97 35.31 -5.28
N PHE A 285 14.92 35.96 -5.96
CA PHE A 285 15.45 35.52 -7.24
C PHE A 285 16.11 34.13 -7.15
N ASN A 286 16.98 33.95 -6.17
CA ASN A 286 17.69 32.68 -5.96
C ASN A 286 16.72 31.54 -5.62
N THR A 287 15.66 31.83 -4.87
CA THR A 287 14.59 30.88 -4.55
C THR A 287 13.84 30.48 -5.80
N ALA A 288 13.40 31.44 -6.62
CA ALA A 288 12.73 31.18 -7.89
C ALA A 288 13.59 30.34 -8.85
N LEU A 289 14.91 30.61 -8.93
CA LEU A 289 15.85 29.80 -9.71
C LEU A 289 15.95 28.36 -9.16
N LYS A 290 16.06 28.20 -7.85
CA LYS A 290 16.18 26.90 -7.18
C LYS A 290 14.91 26.06 -7.35
N ASP A 291 13.74 26.68 -7.23
CA ASP A 291 12.46 26.00 -7.40
C ASP A 291 12.27 25.57 -8.84
N TYR A 292 12.60 26.43 -9.81
CA TYR A 292 12.57 26.09 -11.23
C TYR A 292 13.54 24.94 -11.58
N ALA A 293 14.75 24.95 -11.01
CA ALA A 293 15.72 23.86 -11.17
C ALA A 293 15.20 22.55 -10.57
N THR A 294 14.66 22.61 -9.36
CA THR A 294 14.07 21.45 -8.66
C THR A 294 12.91 20.87 -9.48
N MET A 295 11.99 21.71 -9.96
CA MET A 295 10.91 21.31 -10.85
C MET A 295 11.48 20.60 -12.09
N LYS A 296 12.45 21.18 -12.81
CA LYS A 296 13.04 20.54 -14.01
C LYS A 296 13.65 19.18 -13.71
N GLU A 297 14.33 19.03 -12.59
CA GLU A 297 14.91 17.76 -12.16
C GLU A 297 13.81 16.73 -11.85
N THR A 298 12.80 17.12 -11.07
CA THR A 298 11.63 16.28 -10.78
C THR A 298 10.96 15.80 -12.06
N LEU A 299 10.65 16.72 -12.99
CA LEU A 299 10.02 16.38 -14.27
C LEU A 299 10.88 15.42 -15.10
N LYS A 300 12.20 15.62 -15.12
CA LYS A 300 13.13 14.70 -15.79
C LYS A 300 13.08 13.29 -15.22
N ILE A 301 12.90 13.13 -13.90
CA ILE A 301 12.80 11.83 -13.25
C ILE A 301 11.46 11.17 -13.57
N ILE A 302 10.35 11.89 -13.40
CA ILE A 302 9.01 11.31 -13.55
C ILE A 302 8.60 11.05 -15.00
N ASP A 303 9.13 11.81 -15.97
CA ASP A 303 8.77 11.65 -17.38
C ASP A 303 9.59 10.57 -18.09
N LYS A 304 10.72 10.15 -17.51
CA LYS A 304 11.67 9.23 -18.14
C LYS A 304 11.68 7.85 -17.50
N GLY A 305 12.31 6.93 -18.21
CA GLY A 305 12.59 5.58 -17.71
C GLY A 305 11.32 4.78 -17.45
N SER A 306 11.26 4.13 -16.27
CA SER A 306 10.17 3.26 -15.86
C SER A 306 9.02 3.97 -15.15
N LEU A 307 9.20 5.24 -14.71
CA LEU A 307 8.18 6.03 -14.00
C LEU A 307 7.08 6.50 -14.95
N LYS A 308 7.43 7.33 -15.94
CA LYS A 308 6.50 7.87 -16.95
C LYS A 308 5.15 8.30 -16.37
N LEU A 309 5.17 9.06 -15.28
CA LEU A 309 3.96 9.38 -14.49
C LEU A 309 2.99 10.30 -15.23
N ARG A 310 3.45 11.00 -16.27
CA ARG A 310 2.63 11.92 -17.09
C ARG A 310 2.39 11.42 -18.51
N ASP A 311 2.76 10.17 -18.80
CA ASP A 311 2.57 9.59 -20.13
C ASP A 311 1.09 9.28 -20.37
N VAL A 312 0.48 9.97 -21.35
CA VAL A 312 -0.94 9.86 -21.70
C VAL A 312 -1.32 8.44 -22.14
N ALA A 313 -0.36 7.66 -22.66
CA ALA A 313 -0.59 6.28 -23.06
C ALA A 313 -0.59 5.29 -21.87
N ARG A 314 -0.25 5.74 -20.66
CA ARG A 314 -0.15 4.92 -19.46
C ARG A 314 -1.35 5.14 -18.56
N SER A 315 -2.01 4.06 -18.16
CA SER A 315 -3.07 4.10 -17.15
C SER A 315 -2.53 4.52 -15.78
N GLU A 316 -3.34 5.26 -15.01
CA GLU A 316 -3.01 5.72 -13.65
C GLU A 316 -2.52 4.59 -12.72
N GLN A 317 -3.20 3.44 -12.73
CA GLN A 317 -2.81 2.28 -11.93
C GLN A 317 -1.37 1.79 -12.24
N ARG A 318 -1.00 1.75 -13.52
CA ARG A 318 0.37 1.38 -13.93
C ARG A 318 1.38 2.46 -13.54
N ALA A 319 1.00 3.73 -13.55
CA ALA A 319 1.88 4.81 -13.11
C ALA A 319 2.14 4.69 -11.60
N LEU A 320 1.09 4.44 -10.81
CA LEU A 320 1.16 4.16 -9.37
C LEU A 320 2.02 2.94 -9.04
N ASP A 321 1.89 1.84 -9.78
CA ASP A 321 2.73 0.65 -9.56
C ASP A 321 4.22 0.95 -9.79
N ALA A 322 4.54 1.72 -10.84
CA ALA A 322 5.92 2.13 -11.08
C ALA A 322 6.42 3.11 -10.04
N LEU A 323 5.58 4.01 -9.54
CA LEU A 323 5.91 4.91 -8.45
C LEU A 323 6.24 4.12 -7.18
N ILE A 324 5.37 3.19 -6.76
CA ILE A 324 5.61 2.32 -5.61
C ILE A 324 6.92 1.55 -5.77
N LYS A 325 7.15 0.93 -6.93
CA LYS A 325 8.40 0.23 -7.24
C LYS A 325 9.62 1.15 -7.19
N TYR A 326 9.50 2.38 -7.69
CA TYR A 326 10.57 3.37 -7.62
C TYR A 326 10.88 3.74 -6.16
N THR A 327 9.86 3.90 -5.32
CA THR A 327 10.05 4.25 -3.90
C THR A 327 10.72 3.17 -3.05
N GLN A 328 10.60 1.89 -3.44
CA GLN A 328 11.32 0.77 -2.80
C GLN A 328 12.85 0.80 -3.02
N GLY A 329 13.33 1.55 -4.02
CA GLY A 329 14.75 1.64 -4.33
C GLY A 329 15.58 2.35 -3.25
N GLN A 330 16.90 2.16 -3.30
CA GLN A 330 17.84 2.70 -2.30
C GLN A 330 17.96 4.23 -2.29
N GLY A 331 17.34 4.97 -3.22
CA GLY A 331 17.50 6.42 -3.31
C GLY A 331 18.83 6.83 -3.95
N ALA A 332 19.07 8.13 -4.06
CA ALA A 332 20.36 8.71 -4.45
C ALA A 332 20.54 10.06 -3.73
N GLU A 333 21.79 10.50 -3.57
CA GLU A 333 22.11 11.83 -3.01
C GLU A 333 21.60 12.04 -1.58
N GLY A 334 21.59 10.99 -0.76
CA GLY A 334 21.17 11.07 0.64
C GLY A 334 19.65 11.25 0.86
N LEU A 335 18.84 11.25 -0.22
CA LEU A 335 17.38 11.30 -0.16
C LEU A 335 16.76 9.97 -0.61
N ASP A 336 15.65 9.60 0.00
CA ASP A 336 14.80 8.54 -0.54
C ASP A 336 14.14 8.97 -1.86
N ASN A 337 13.79 7.98 -2.68
CA ASN A 337 13.26 8.21 -4.02
C ASN A 337 11.95 9.03 -4.03
N LEU A 338 11.07 8.87 -3.03
CA LEU A 338 9.84 9.68 -2.97
C LEU A 338 10.16 11.13 -2.61
N SER A 339 11.03 11.37 -1.63
CA SER A 339 11.44 12.73 -1.25
C SER A 339 12.06 13.48 -2.42
N ARG A 340 12.81 12.82 -3.31
CA ARG A 340 13.41 13.45 -4.50
C ARG A 340 12.35 14.01 -5.46
N ILE A 341 11.26 13.30 -5.68
CA ILE A 341 10.22 13.73 -6.62
C ILE A 341 9.10 14.54 -5.96
N THR A 342 9.04 14.58 -4.63
CA THR A 342 8.04 15.35 -3.88
C THR A 342 8.56 16.66 -3.29
N LYS A 343 9.86 16.94 -3.40
CA LYS A 343 10.50 18.12 -2.80
C LYS A 343 9.92 19.46 -3.27
N GLY A 344 9.47 19.54 -4.53
CA GLY A 344 8.86 20.74 -5.10
C GLY A 344 7.33 20.78 -4.97
N LEU A 345 6.68 19.70 -4.52
CA LEU A 345 5.23 19.66 -4.44
C LEU A 345 4.71 20.49 -3.27
N SER A 346 3.55 21.12 -3.46
CA SER A 346 2.81 21.71 -2.36
C SER A 346 2.41 20.63 -1.34
N PRO A 347 2.16 20.99 -0.06
CA PRO A 347 1.70 20.03 0.94
C PRO A 347 0.44 19.27 0.51
N ALA A 348 -0.51 19.97 -0.12
CA ALA A 348 -1.75 19.35 -0.63
C ALA A 348 -1.47 18.34 -1.75
N ASN A 349 -0.62 18.69 -2.72
CA ASN A 349 -0.28 17.78 -3.82
C ASN A 349 0.52 16.57 -3.35
N ARG A 350 1.38 16.76 -2.34
CA ARG A 350 2.09 15.66 -1.69
C ARG A 350 1.12 14.71 -0.98
N GLU A 351 0.16 15.24 -0.23
CA GLU A 351 -0.86 14.45 0.46
C GLU A 351 -1.68 13.60 -0.53
N VAL A 352 -2.15 14.21 -1.62
CA VAL A 352 -2.88 13.50 -2.68
C VAL A 352 -2.04 12.37 -3.29
N LEU A 353 -0.75 12.61 -3.56
CA LEU A 353 0.14 11.57 -4.10
C LEU A 353 0.29 10.40 -3.12
N GLU A 354 0.56 10.70 -1.85
CA GLU A 354 0.73 9.73 -0.77
C GLU A 354 -0.54 8.88 -0.58
N LEU A 355 -1.72 9.51 -0.59
CA LEU A 355 -3.01 8.83 -0.49
C LEU A 355 -3.31 7.94 -1.70
N ASN A 356 -2.97 8.36 -2.92
CA ASN A 356 -3.13 7.52 -4.12
C ASN A 356 -2.21 6.29 -4.08
N MET A 357 -0.97 6.43 -3.58
CA MET A 357 -0.07 5.30 -3.35
C MET A 357 -0.64 4.31 -2.34
N LEU A 358 -1.15 4.79 -1.20
CA LEU A 358 -1.76 3.93 -0.17
C LEU A 358 -3.02 3.25 -0.68
N ASN A 359 -3.88 3.97 -1.41
CA ASN A 359 -5.07 3.40 -2.03
C ASN A 359 -4.72 2.33 -3.08
N ARG A 360 -3.62 2.51 -3.84
CA ARG A 360 -3.13 1.48 -4.76
C ARG A 360 -2.64 0.24 -4.01
N LEU A 361 -1.87 0.41 -2.95
CA LEU A 361 -1.41 -0.70 -2.11
C LEU A 361 -2.61 -1.45 -1.51
N PHE A 362 -3.59 -0.71 -0.99
CA PHE A 362 -4.84 -1.26 -0.47
C PHE A 362 -5.57 -2.09 -1.52
N ALA A 363 -5.78 -1.51 -2.72
CA ALA A 363 -6.46 -2.19 -3.82
C ALA A 363 -5.71 -3.46 -4.28
N ASN A 364 -4.38 -3.44 -4.30
CA ASN A 364 -3.55 -4.59 -4.64
C ASN A 364 -3.55 -5.68 -3.56
N SER A 365 -4.02 -5.35 -2.35
CA SER A 365 -4.16 -6.26 -1.22
C SER A 365 -5.61 -6.73 -1.02
N LEU A 366 -6.51 -6.46 -1.97
CA LEU A 366 -7.85 -7.02 -1.98
C LEU A 366 -7.86 -8.38 -2.68
N GLU A 367 -8.31 -9.40 -1.97
CA GLU A 367 -8.62 -10.72 -2.52
C GLU A 367 -10.04 -10.70 -3.09
N GLN A 368 -10.17 -11.04 -4.37
CA GLN A 368 -11.46 -11.23 -5.02
C GLN A 368 -11.67 -12.71 -5.32
N LEU A 369 -12.54 -13.33 -4.52
CA LEU A 369 -13.03 -14.70 -4.69
C LEU A 369 -14.49 -14.64 -5.13
N GLU A 370 -15.09 -15.73 -5.62
CA GLU A 370 -16.45 -15.74 -6.19
C GLU A 370 -17.50 -15.02 -5.30
N GLY A 371 -17.82 -13.76 -5.61
CA GLY A 371 -18.73 -12.90 -4.84
C GLY A 371 -18.23 -12.48 -3.44
N LEU A 372 -16.94 -12.61 -3.16
CA LEU A 372 -16.29 -12.29 -1.89
C LEU A 372 -15.09 -11.36 -2.13
N LYS A 373 -15.10 -10.19 -1.49
CA LYS A 373 -14.05 -9.17 -1.53
C LYS A 373 -13.51 -8.99 -0.13
N VAL A 374 -12.25 -9.36 0.09
CA VAL A 374 -11.62 -9.32 1.41
C VAL A 374 -10.29 -8.60 1.38
N PHE A 375 -10.08 -7.72 2.34
CA PHE A 375 -8.79 -7.06 2.52
C PHE A 375 -7.77 -7.97 3.22
N ASP A 376 -6.68 -8.30 2.53
CA ASP A 376 -5.50 -8.95 3.09
C ASP A 376 -4.58 -7.90 3.74
N SER A 377 -4.91 -7.54 4.98
CA SER A 377 -4.17 -6.53 5.73
C SER A 377 -2.71 -6.94 5.99
N GLN A 378 -2.42 -8.25 6.10
CA GLN A 378 -1.05 -8.73 6.27
C GLN A 378 -0.22 -8.48 5.00
N ALA A 379 -0.78 -8.78 3.82
CA ALA A 379 -0.14 -8.47 2.54
C ALA A 379 0.08 -6.96 2.35
N PHE A 380 -0.90 -6.15 2.74
CA PHE A 380 -0.78 -4.68 2.71
C PHE A 380 0.39 -4.18 3.55
N PHE A 381 0.47 -4.58 4.83
CA PHE A 381 1.56 -4.14 5.71
C PHE A 381 2.92 -4.67 5.26
N LYS A 382 3.00 -5.89 4.71
CA LYS A 382 4.24 -6.39 4.11
C LYS A 382 4.71 -5.53 2.94
N HIS A 383 3.79 -5.05 2.09
CA HIS A 383 4.15 -4.11 1.03
C HIS A 383 4.51 -2.73 1.57
N LEU A 384 3.80 -2.25 2.60
CA LEU A 384 4.08 -0.98 3.26
C LEU A 384 5.48 -0.97 3.89
N ASP A 385 5.85 -2.04 4.59
CA ASP A 385 7.15 -2.21 5.26
C ASP A 385 8.32 -2.33 4.27
N SER A 386 8.04 -2.70 3.01
CA SER A 386 9.05 -2.67 1.94
C SER A 386 9.42 -1.25 1.51
N LEU A 387 8.61 -0.25 1.89
CA LEU A 387 8.90 1.16 1.68
C LEU A 387 9.76 1.70 2.82
N LYS A 388 10.59 2.70 2.54
CA LYS A 388 11.45 3.28 3.57
C LYS A 388 10.62 3.94 4.68
N ALA A 389 11.10 3.84 5.92
CA ALA A 389 10.50 4.55 7.04
C ALA A 389 10.39 6.06 6.76
N GLY A 390 9.24 6.65 7.05
CA GLY A 390 8.99 8.08 6.78
C GLY A 390 8.67 8.43 5.32
N THR A 391 8.35 7.43 4.48
CA THR A 391 7.85 7.66 3.10
C THR A 391 6.59 8.54 3.12
N PHE A 392 5.62 8.19 3.96
CA PHE A 392 4.36 8.92 4.13
C PHE A 392 4.50 9.97 5.23
N LYS A 393 4.34 11.24 4.89
CA LYS A 393 4.57 12.38 5.81
C LYS A 393 3.32 13.17 6.12
N SER A 394 2.34 13.21 5.21
CA SER A 394 1.07 13.90 5.39
C SER A 394 0.25 13.30 6.54
N GLN A 395 -0.59 14.12 7.18
CA GLN A 395 -1.43 13.64 8.28
C GLN A 395 -2.46 12.62 7.77
N ALA A 396 -3.12 12.90 6.63
CA ALA A 396 -4.09 11.98 6.06
C ALA A 396 -3.49 10.61 5.70
N ALA A 397 -2.24 10.56 5.22
CA ALA A 397 -1.57 9.28 4.96
C ALA A 397 -1.24 8.50 6.25
N LYS A 398 -0.89 9.21 7.33
CA LYS A 398 -0.71 8.58 8.66
C LYS A 398 -2.04 8.05 9.19
N ASP A 399 -3.12 8.81 9.06
CA ASP A 399 -4.46 8.41 9.48
C ASP A 399 -4.94 7.18 8.69
N PHE A 400 -4.69 7.13 7.38
CA PHE A 400 -4.96 5.95 6.56
C PHE A 400 -4.24 4.71 7.10
N ILE A 401 -2.93 4.83 7.37
CA ILE A 401 -2.11 3.72 7.89
C ILE A 401 -2.60 3.31 9.29
N GLU A 402 -3.00 4.25 10.13
CA GLU A 402 -3.53 3.99 11.46
C GLU A 402 -4.87 3.24 11.40
N ILE A 403 -5.80 3.67 10.54
CA ILE A 403 -7.08 2.98 10.30
C ILE A 403 -6.81 1.54 9.80
N ALA A 404 -5.93 1.37 8.82
CA ALA A 404 -5.55 0.06 8.32
C ALA A 404 -4.86 -0.80 9.39
N SER A 405 -4.09 -0.19 10.30
CA SER A 405 -3.40 -0.88 11.40
C SER A 405 -4.38 -1.34 12.46
N ALA A 406 -5.35 -0.49 12.83
CA ALA A 406 -6.47 -0.86 13.70
C ALA A 406 -7.28 -2.01 13.09
N PHE A 407 -7.53 -1.97 11.77
CA PHE A 407 -8.14 -3.08 11.05
C PHE A 407 -7.28 -4.35 11.16
N ASN A 408 -5.98 -4.29 10.88
CA ASN A 408 -5.10 -5.44 10.94
C ASN A 408 -5.06 -6.08 12.34
N LYS A 409 -4.99 -5.28 13.42
CA LYS A 409 -5.04 -5.80 14.80
C LYS A 409 -6.30 -6.63 15.06
N LEU A 410 -7.41 -6.24 14.44
CA LEU A 410 -8.73 -6.82 14.68
C LEU A 410 -9.17 -7.83 13.63
N PHE A 411 -8.54 -7.90 12.46
CA PHE A 411 -9.07 -8.60 11.28
C PHE A 411 -7.97 -9.28 10.44
N ASN A 412 -6.75 -9.46 10.97
CA ASN A 412 -5.61 -10.00 10.22
C ASN A 412 -5.78 -11.43 9.67
N GLN A 413 -6.79 -12.21 10.08
CA GLN A 413 -7.03 -13.56 9.55
C GLN A 413 -8.13 -13.60 8.47
N ASP A 414 -8.79 -12.48 8.16
CA ASP A 414 -9.96 -12.45 7.27
C ASP A 414 -9.62 -13.01 5.87
N ALA A 415 -8.48 -12.65 5.29
CA ALA A 415 -8.05 -13.16 3.99
C ALA A 415 -7.73 -14.66 3.99
N LYS A 416 -7.20 -15.20 5.09
CA LYS A 416 -6.95 -16.64 5.24
C LYS A 416 -8.27 -17.40 5.37
N LEU A 417 -9.22 -16.87 6.15
CA LEU A 417 -10.56 -17.43 6.26
C LEU A 417 -11.24 -17.47 4.89
N ALA A 418 -11.19 -16.36 4.15
CA ALA A 418 -11.75 -16.24 2.80
C ALA A 418 -11.22 -17.32 1.85
N LYS A 419 -9.91 -17.52 1.80
CA LYS A 419 -9.25 -18.52 0.95
C LYS A 419 -9.57 -19.97 1.35
N ALA A 420 -9.88 -20.21 2.63
CA ALA A 420 -10.16 -21.55 3.16
C ALA A 420 -11.64 -21.97 3.04
N LEU A 421 -12.55 -21.04 2.76
CA LEU A 421 -13.95 -21.33 2.45
C LEU A 421 -14.03 -21.92 1.03
N LYS A 422 -14.47 -23.19 0.90
CA LYS A 422 -14.62 -23.88 -0.39
C LYS A 422 -15.80 -23.29 -1.17
N SER A 423 -15.69 -23.20 -2.50
CA SER A 423 -16.85 -22.85 -3.34
C SER A 423 -17.95 -23.89 -3.16
N THR A 424 -19.17 -23.43 -2.89
CA THR A 424 -20.34 -24.27 -2.67
C THR A 424 -20.99 -24.69 -3.99
N THR A 425 -20.19 -25.17 -4.94
CA THR A 425 -20.71 -26.11 -5.95
C THR A 425 -20.68 -27.49 -5.30
N GLY A 426 -21.86 -28.11 -5.20
CA GLY A 426 -22.06 -29.38 -4.50
C GLY A 426 -21.05 -30.46 -4.88
N GLU A 427 -20.78 -31.34 -3.91
CA GLU A 427 -19.95 -32.54 -4.03
C GLU A 427 -18.45 -32.27 -4.28
N HIS A 428 -17.71 -32.04 -3.18
CA HIS A 428 -16.51 -32.79 -2.79
C HIS A 428 -15.70 -32.00 -1.75
N VAL A 429 -15.71 -32.48 -0.51
CA VAL A 429 -14.88 -31.96 0.58
C VAL A 429 -13.41 -32.35 0.33
N GLY A 430 -12.68 -31.57 -0.48
CA GLY A 430 -11.25 -31.83 -0.80
C GLY A 430 -10.22 -30.96 -0.04
N SER A 431 -9.39 -31.63 0.78
CA SER A 431 -7.92 -31.56 0.94
C SER A 431 -7.09 -30.34 1.42
N SER A 432 -7.56 -29.08 1.54
CA SER A 432 -6.61 -27.96 1.74
C SER A 432 -6.03 -27.70 3.15
N ILE A 433 -6.46 -28.39 4.22
CA ILE A 433 -5.93 -28.20 5.59
C ILE A 433 -4.81 -29.21 5.95
N ALA A 434 -4.63 -30.26 5.14
CA ALA A 434 -3.92 -31.48 5.55
C ALA A 434 -2.46 -31.59 5.07
N THR A 435 -1.64 -30.53 5.15
CA THR A 435 -0.21 -30.63 4.76
C THR A 435 0.77 -30.89 5.91
N SER A 436 0.31 -31.11 7.14
CA SER A 436 1.15 -31.65 8.22
C SER A 436 0.40 -32.67 9.08
N VAL A 437 1.10 -33.71 9.57
CA VAL A 437 0.55 -34.78 10.42
C VAL A 437 -0.14 -34.20 11.67
N TRP A 438 0.43 -33.14 12.26
CA TRP A 438 -0.16 -32.42 13.38
C TRP A 438 -1.41 -31.61 12.98
N GLY A 439 -1.44 -31.01 11.78
CA GLY A 439 -2.59 -30.28 11.25
C GLY A 439 -3.80 -31.18 10.93
N ALA A 440 -3.57 -32.41 10.47
CA ALA A 440 -4.64 -33.38 10.23
C ALA A 440 -5.30 -33.87 11.54
N VAL A 441 -4.50 -34.07 12.60
CA VAL A 441 -4.99 -34.43 13.94
C VAL A 441 -5.82 -33.28 14.53
N GLN A 442 -5.33 -32.04 14.46
CA GLN A 442 -6.07 -30.86 14.91
C GLN A 442 -7.39 -30.68 14.16
N TYR A 443 -7.40 -30.91 12.84
CA TYR A 443 -8.62 -30.84 12.02
C TYR A 443 -9.67 -31.88 12.42
N GLN A 444 -9.28 -33.14 12.67
CA GLN A 444 -10.22 -34.18 13.09
C GLN A 444 -10.78 -33.92 14.49
N ILE A 445 -9.95 -33.46 15.43
CA ILE A 445 -10.37 -33.07 16.78
C ILE A 445 -11.37 -31.90 16.72
N THR A 446 -11.08 -30.91 15.89
CA THR A 446 -11.94 -29.74 15.64
C THR A 446 -13.30 -30.16 15.06
N LYS A 447 -13.29 -31.04 14.06
CA LYS A 447 -14.50 -31.59 13.44
C LYS A 447 -15.35 -32.39 14.43
N PHE A 448 -14.70 -33.20 15.27
CA PHE A 448 -15.36 -33.97 16.30
C PHE A 448 -16.02 -33.07 17.37
N ALA A 449 -15.27 -32.09 17.90
CA ALA A 449 -15.79 -31.12 18.87
C ALA A 449 -16.95 -30.28 18.30
N PHE A 450 -16.87 -29.89 17.01
CA PHE A 450 -17.96 -29.19 16.33
C PHE A 450 -19.21 -30.07 16.18
N ALA A 451 -19.05 -31.33 15.76
CA ALA A 451 -20.16 -32.28 15.64
C ALA A 451 -20.86 -32.53 16.98
N LEU A 452 -20.12 -32.54 18.09
CA LEU A 452 -20.67 -32.64 19.45
C LEU A 452 -21.44 -31.38 19.85
N MET A 453 -20.94 -30.18 19.52
CA MET A 453 -21.60 -28.90 19.79
C MET A 453 -22.95 -28.78 19.07
N VAL A 454 -22.99 -29.09 17.77
CA VAL A 454 -24.22 -29.02 16.96
C VAL A 454 -25.30 -29.99 17.45
N ARG A 455 -24.91 -31.19 17.93
CA ARG A 455 -25.85 -32.20 18.44
C ARG A 455 -26.43 -31.89 19.82
N THR A 456 -25.82 -31.00 20.59
CA THR A 456 -26.17 -30.76 22.00
C THR A 456 -26.77 -29.38 22.27
N MET A 457 -26.74 -28.47 21.30
CA MET A 457 -27.40 -27.16 21.43
C MET A 457 -28.92 -27.27 21.20
N PRO A 458 -29.74 -26.63 22.04
CA PRO A 458 -31.16 -26.50 21.76
C PRO A 458 -31.38 -25.61 20.53
N HIS A 459 -32.50 -25.85 19.84
CA HIS A 459 -32.90 -25.27 18.56
C HIS A 459 -32.30 -23.89 18.23
N ILE A 460 -31.31 -23.89 17.34
CA ILE A 460 -30.65 -22.69 16.81
C ILE A 460 -31.43 -22.23 15.57
N PRO A 461 -32.10 -21.06 15.56
CA PRO A 461 -32.91 -20.59 14.44
C PRO A 461 -32.12 -20.35 13.14
N PHE A 462 -30.80 -20.22 13.23
CA PHE A 462 -29.92 -20.20 12.06
C PHE A 462 -29.91 -21.53 11.29
N PHE A 463 -30.29 -22.65 11.88
CA PHE A 463 -30.34 -23.96 11.22
C PHE A 463 -31.77 -24.45 10.93
N LYS A 464 -32.80 -23.63 11.17
CA LYS A 464 -34.16 -23.94 10.75
C LYS A 464 -34.35 -23.65 9.27
N GLY A 465 -34.08 -24.68 8.50
CA GLY A 465 -34.26 -24.78 7.05
C GLY A 465 -33.39 -25.91 6.52
N ILE A 466 -33.48 -27.07 7.17
CA ILE A 466 -32.99 -28.37 6.69
C ILE A 466 -34.09 -28.95 5.81
#